data_AF-A0A6Y4B2P9-F1
#
_entry.id   AF-A0A6Y4B2P9-F1
#
_cell.length_a   1.000
_cell.length_b   1.000
_cell.length_c   1.000
_cell.angle_alpha   90.00
_cell.angle_beta   90.00
_cell.angle_gamma   90.00
#
_symmetry.space_group_name_H-M   'P 1'
#
loop_
_entity.id
_entity.type
_entity.pdbx_description
1 polymer ?
#
loop_
_entity_poly.entity_id
_entity_poly.type
_entity_poly.pdbx_seq_one_letter_code
_entity_poly.pdbx_strand_id
1 'polypeptide(L)'
;MSYEKKIVQHFVRWIEDHIEEDKTIDDLVNYTGYSRSAVQLMFKKEFGLPVGTYMRQRKMCRAATLLRLTKLSVIEIAHRVHFGGAQNFGRAFKRTFNMTPTEYRNLPSWDLSLLVSAINFDNCWHVDSCIIERSGIYVSGDECFYQQKILRTPTLESKRNRLKKIRYYSELYKTDIVIASNFLPPRNRYSAI
;
A
#
# COMPACT_ATOMS: atom_id res chain seq x y z
N MET A 1 -4.17 -25.34 -2.01
CA MET A 1 -3.94 -24.11 -2.81
C MET A 1 -3.48 -24.54 -4.21
N SER A 2 -4.21 -24.19 -5.27
CA SER A 2 -3.88 -24.60 -6.66
C SER A 2 -2.50 -24.10 -7.08
N TYR A 3 -1.81 -24.84 -7.97
CA TYR A 3 -0.49 -24.48 -8.51
C TYR A 3 -0.52 -23.12 -9.24
N GLU A 4 -1.58 -22.86 -10.00
CA GLU A 4 -1.80 -21.56 -10.67
C GLU A 4 -1.79 -20.38 -9.68
N LYS A 5 -2.42 -20.57 -8.51
CA LYS A 5 -2.47 -19.54 -7.46
C LYS A 5 -1.09 -19.23 -6.89
N LYS A 6 -0.22 -20.23 -6.73
CA LYS A 6 1.17 -20.03 -6.30
C LYS A 6 2.01 -19.29 -7.36
N ILE A 7 1.73 -19.48 -8.64
CA ILE A 7 2.42 -18.75 -9.72
C ILE A 7 2.02 -17.27 -9.67
N VAL A 8 0.72 -17.00 -9.64
CA VAL A 8 0.20 -15.62 -9.59
C VAL A 8 0.64 -14.89 -8.32
N GLN A 9 0.79 -15.61 -7.20
CA GLN A 9 1.45 -15.11 -6.00
C GLN A 9 2.86 -14.58 -6.25
N HIS A 10 3.69 -15.31 -6.99
CA HIS A 10 5.04 -14.86 -7.33
C HIS A 10 5.01 -13.60 -8.20
N PHE A 11 4.04 -13.47 -9.11
CA PHE A 11 3.89 -12.26 -9.93
C PHE A 11 3.63 -11.03 -9.04
N VAL A 12 2.68 -11.15 -8.12
CA VAL A 12 2.36 -10.06 -7.19
C VAL A 12 3.56 -9.71 -6.32
N ARG A 13 4.27 -10.70 -5.76
CA ARG A 13 5.48 -10.46 -4.94
C ARG A 13 6.52 -9.66 -5.71
N TRP A 14 6.81 -10.10 -6.93
CA TRP A 14 7.76 -9.42 -7.80
C TRP A 14 7.31 -7.97 -8.09
N ILE A 15 6.04 -7.75 -8.42
CA ILE A 15 5.50 -6.40 -8.67
C ILE A 15 5.66 -5.49 -7.43
N GLU A 16 5.33 -5.99 -6.24
CA GLU A 16 5.38 -5.20 -5.01
C GLU A 16 6.80 -4.84 -4.59
N ASP A 17 7.77 -5.73 -4.82
CA ASP A 17 9.17 -5.48 -4.50
C ASP A 17 9.81 -4.47 -5.48
N HIS A 18 9.29 -4.35 -6.71
CA HIS A 18 9.82 -3.47 -7.75
C HIS A 18 8.91 -2.26 -8.09
N ILE A 19 8.00 -1.88 -7.19
CA ILE A 19 7.01 -0.83 -7.44
C ILE A 19 7.61 0.58 -7.63
N GLU A 20 8.77 0.82 -7.00
CA GLU A 20 9.54 2.07 -7.11
C GLU A 20 10.64 1.98 -8.16
N GLU A 21 10.65 0.92 -8.96
CA GLU A 21 11.59 0.75 -10.06
C GLU A 21 10.90 0.96 -11.41
N ASP A 22 11.69 1.22 -12.45
CA ASP A 22 11.20 1.38 -13.82
C ASP A 22 10.91 0.02 -14.47
N LYS A 23 10.08 -0.78 -13.81
CA LYS A 23 9.68 -2.09 -14.29
C LYS A 23 8.37 -2.02 -15.06
N THR A 24 8.37 -2.70 -16.18
CA THR A 24 7.26 -2.89 -17.10
C THR A 24 6.68 -4.30 -16.97
N ILE A 25 5.58 -4.57 -17.69
CA ILE A 25 5.06 -5.93 -17.80
C ILE A 25 6.08 -6.85 -18.50
N ASP A 26 6.92 -6.31 -19.39
CA ASP A 26 7.88 -7.12 -20.14
C ASP A 26 9.01 -7.62 -19.26
N ASP A 27 9.41 -6.82 -18.27
CA ASP A 27 10.33 -7.25 -17.23
C ASP A 27 9.76 -8.42 -16.41
N LEU A 28 8.45 -8.38 -16.10
CA LEU A 28 7.77 -9.49 -15.42
C LEU A 28 7.70 -10.74 -16.32
N VAL A 29 7.41 -10.58 -17.60
CA VAL A 29 7.40 -11.66 -18.59
C VAL A 29 8.77 -12.33 -18.66
N ASN A 30 9.83 -11.53 -18.80
CA ASN A 30 11.22 -12.01 -18.83
C ASN A 30 11.62 -12.70 -17.53
N TYR A 31 11.23 -12.15 -16.38
CA TYR A 31 11.50 -12.74 -15.07
C TYR A 31 10.80 -14.09 -14.87
N THR A 32 9.56 -14.21 -15.34
CA THR A 32 8.72 -15.39 -15.09
C THR A 32 8.90 -16.49 -16.12
N GLY A 33 9.42 -16.18 -17.32
CA GLY A 33 9.58 -17.12 -18.43
C GLY A 33 8.27 -17.47 -19.16
N TYR A 34 7.14 -16.89 -18.74
CA TYR A 34 5.84 -17.08 -19.41
C TYR A 34 5.62 -16.03 -20.49
N SER A 35 4.82 -16.35 -21.51
CA SER A 35 4.40 -15.37 -22.49
C SER A 35 3.54 -14.26 -21.86
N ARG A 36 3.57 -13.06 -22.46
CA ARG A 36 2.78 -11.91 -22.02
C ARG A 36 1.28 -12.24 -21.89
N SER A 37 0.73 -12.97 -22.86
CA SER A 37 -0.68 -13.40 -22.85
C SER A 37 -0.98 -14.33 -21.68
N ALA A 38 -0.07 -15.26 -21.37
CA ALA A 38 -0.23 -16.19 -20.25
C ALA A 38 -0.20 -15.44 -18.90
N VAL A 39 0.75 -14.51 -18.69
CA VAL A 39 0.81 -13.68 -17.49
C VAL A 39 -0.47 -12.86 -17.31
N GLN A 40 -0.94 -12.20 -18.37
CA GLN A 40 -2.16 -11.40 -18.34
C GLN A 40 -3.40 -12.26 -18.03
N LEU A 41 -3.53 -13.42 -18.68
CA LEU A 41 -4.65 -14.33 -18.49
C LEU A 41 -4.68 -14.89 -17.06
N MET A 42 -3.56 -15.42 -16.57
CA MET A 42 -3.45 -15.98 -15.22
C MET A 42 -3.77 -14.94 -14.15
N PHE A 43 -3.19 -13.73 -14.28
CA PHE A 43 -3.42 -12.65 -13.31
C PHE A 43 -4.88 -12.18 -13.32
N LYS A 44 -5.46 -11.99 -14.52
CA LYS A 44 -6.87 -11.57 -14.66
C LYS A 44 -7.84 -12.64 -14.19
N LYS A 45 -7.54 -13.93 -14.40
CA LYS A 45 -8.37 -15.05 -13.93
C LYS A 45 -8.43 -15.08 -12.40
N GLU A 46 -7.32 -14.82 -11.72
CA GLU A 46 -7.27 -14.86 -10.25
C GLU A 46 -7.85 -13.58 -9.59
N PHE A 47 -7.61 -12.39 -10.16
CA PHE A 47 -7.99 -11.12 -9.50
C PHE A 47 -9.08 -10.31 -10.20
N GLY A 48 -9.49 -10.70 -11.40
CA GLY A 48 -10.49 -9.97 -12.19
C GLY A 48 -9.96 -8.67 -12.82
N LEU A 49 -8.70 -8.28 -12.62
CA LEU A 49 -8.11 -7.09 -13.24
C LEU A 49 -6.84 -7.38 -14.05
N PRO A 50 -6.52 -6.58 -15.08
CA PRO A 50 -5.27 -6.72 -15.83
C PRO A 50 -4.04 -6.38 -14.96
N VAL A 51 -2.96 -7.14 -15.11
CA VAL A 51 -1.70 -6.94 -14.37
C VAL A 51 -1.12 -5.53 -14.54
N GLY A 52 -1.18 -4.96 -15.75
CA GLY A 52 -0.70 -3.58 -15.98
C GLY A 52 -1.53 -2.52 -15.27
N THR A 53 -2.83 -2.75 -15.12
CA THR A 53 -3.71 -1.89 -14.32
C THR A 53 -3.33 -1.98 -12.85
N TYR A 54 -3.07 -3.19 -12.34
CA TYR A 54 -2.59 -3.40 -10.97
C TYR A 54 -1.29 -2.65 -10.72
N MET A 55 -0.26 -2.87 -11.54
CA MET A 55 1.03 -2.19 -11.42
C MET A 55 0.87 -0.66 -11.38
N ARG A 56 0.05 -0.10 -12.27
CA ARG A 56 -0.21 1.34 -12.33
C ARG A 56 -0.92 1.85 -11.07
N GLN A 57 -1.98 1.17 -10.62
CA GLN A 57 -2.72 1.53 -9.41
C GLN A 57 -1.80 1.51 -8.18
N ARG A 58 -0.97 0.46 -8.06
CA ARG A 58 0.00 0.35 -6.98
C ARG A 58 1.01 1.49 -7.02
N LYS A 59 1.60 1.83 -8.19
CA LYS A 59 2.49 3.01 -8.34
C LYS A 59 1.79 4.31 -7.90
N MET A 60 0.52 4.51 -8.28
CA MET A 60 -0.26 5.68 -7.87
C MET A 60 -0.52 5.72 -6.35
N CYS A 61 -0.86 4.59 -5.72
CA CYS A 61 -1.03 4.50 -4.28
C CYS A 61 0.29 4.80 -3.54
N ARG A 62 1.42 4.38 -4.10
CA ARG A 62 2.73 4.71 -3.56
C ARG A 62 3.02 6.20 -3.65
N ALA A 63 2.73 6.83 -4.79
CA ALA A 63 2.85 8.27 -4.95
C ALA A 63 1.96 9.04 -3.95
N ALA A 64 0.70 8.62 -3.76
CA ALA A 64 -0.22 9.20 -2.78
C ALA A 64 0.34 9.12 -1.35
N THR A 65 0.93 7.98 -1.00
CA THR A 65 1.61 7.78 0.28
C THR A 65 2.78 8.76 0.45
N LEU A 66 3.63 8.91 -0.58
CA LEU A 66 4.76 9.83 -0.54
C LEU A 66 4.30 11.29 -0.44
N LEU A 67 3.20 11.65 -1.12
CA LEU A 67 2.63 13.00 -1.06
C LEU A 67 2.20 13.40 0.36
N ARG A 68 1.65 12.45 1.13
CA ARG A 68 1.13 12.66 2.49
C ARG A 68 2.19 12.53 3.58
N LEU A 69 3.11 11.60 3.43
CA LEU A 69 4.06 11.24 4.49
C LEU A 69 5.45 11.87 4.33
N THR A 70 5.70 12.60 3.24
CA THR A 70 7.00 13.22 2.98
C THR A 70 6.86 14.65 2.48
N LYS A 71 7.95 15.41 2.56
CA LYS A 71 8.06 16.78 2.03
C LYS A 71 8.59 16.84 0.59
N LEU A 72 8.70 15.69 -0.10
CA LEU A 72 9.20 15.65 -1.47
C LEU A 72 8.36 16.53 -2.40
N SER A 73 8.96 17.17 -3.37
CA SER A 73 8.24 17.89 -4.42
C SER A 73 7.43 16.92 -5.30
N VAL A 74 6.40 17.43 -5.98
CA VAL A 74 5.61 16.65 -6.94
C VAL A 74 6.50 16.11 -8.07
N ILE A 75 7.53 16.86 -8.46
CA ILE A 75 8.50 16.48 -9.49
C ILE A 75 9.35 15.29 -9.00
N GLU A 76 9.91 15.37 -7.79
CA GLU A 76 10.69 14.27 -7.21
C GLU A 76 9.87 12.99 -7.08
N ILE A 77 8.61 13.10 -6.66
CA ILE A 77 7.70 11.95 -6.56
C ILE A 77 7.43 11.37 -7.95
N ALA A 78 7.17 12.22 -8.96
CA ALA A 78 6.97 11.77 -10.34
C ALA A 78 8.17 10.97 -10.87
N HIS A 79 9.39 11.46 -10.64
CA HIS A 79 10.62 10.74 -11.00
C HIS A 79 10.74 9.41 -10.24
N ARG A 80 10.43 9.40 -8.94
CA ARG A 80 10.54 8.21 -8.09
C ARG A 80 9.54 7.10 -8.45
N VAL A 81 8.40 7.46 -9.02
CA VAL A 81 7.43 6.50 -9.57
C VAL A 81 7.57 6.30 -11.09
N HIS A 82 8.70 6.73 -11.66
CA HIS A 82 9.09 6.55 -13.06
C HIS A 82 8.09 7.11 -14.07
N PHE A 83 7.54 8.29 -13.78
CA PHE A 83 6.84 9.09 -14.78
C PHE A 83 7.82 10.02 -15.48
N GLY A 84 7.79 10.06 -16.81
CA GLY A 84 8.63 10.92 -17.65
C GLY A 84 8.35 12.42 -17.54
N GLY A 85 7.76 12.88 -16.43
CA GLY A 85 7.51 14.29 -16.16
C GLY A 85 6.33 14.51 -15.21
N ALA A 86 6.36 15.64 -14.50
CA ALA A 86 5.32 16.03 -13.54
C ALA A 86 3.94 16.23 -14.19
N GLN A 87 3.87 16.64 -15.46
CA GLN A 87 2.59 16.82 -16.17
C GLN A 87 1.89 15.47 -16.41
N ASN A 88 2.63 14.47 -16.90
CA ASN A 88 2.11 13.12 -17.14
C ASN A 88 1.70 12.46 -15.82
N PHE A 89 2.52 12.63 -14.79
CA PHE A 89 2.20 12.21 -13.43
C PHE A 89 0.92 12.88 -12.92
N GLY A 90 0.80 14.20 -13.01
CA GLY A 90 -0.37 14.95 -12.54
C GLY A 90 -1.66 14.53 -13.23
N ARG A 91 -1.62 14.29 -14.55
CA ARG A 91 -2.78 13.77 -15.32
C ARG A 91 -3.16 12.37 -14.88
N ALA A 92 -2.19 11.47 -14.72
CA ALA A 92 -2.44 10.11 -14.26
C ALA A 92 -2.99 10.09 -12.82
N PHE A 93 -2.38 10.87 -11.94
CA PHE A 93 -2.80 11.00 -10.54
C PHE A 93 -4.22 11.56 -10.43
N LYS A 94 -4.55 12.60 -11.19
CA LYS A 94 -5.90 13.16 -11.24
C LYS A 94 -6.93 12.16 -11.78
N ARG A 95 -6.57 11.32 -12.75
CA ARG A 95 -7.47 10.25 -13.22
C ARG A 95 -7.70 9.16 -12.16
N THR A 96 -6.72 8.89 -11.30
CA THR A 96 -6.82 7.85 -10.27
C THR A 96 -7.54 8.33 -9.01
N PHE A 97 -7.25 9.55 -8.55
CA PHE A 97 -7.76 10.07 -7.27
C PHE A 97 -8.76 11.21 -7.42
N ASN A 98 -9.11 11.58 -8.66
CA ASN A 98 -10.00 12.68 -9.01
C ASN A 98 -9.54 14.06 -8.48
N MET A 99 -8.24 14.20 -8.18
CA MET A 99 -7.63 15.43 -7.66
C MET A 99 -6.16 15.50 -8.05
N THR A 100 -5.59 16.70 -8.10
CA THR A 100 -4.17 16.90 -8.40
C THR A 100 -3.29 16.45 -7.22
N PRO A 101 -2.00 16.16 -7.47
CA PRO A 101 -1.05 15.81 -6.41
C PRO A 101 -0.97 16.85 -5.27
N THR A 102 -1.03 18.14 -5.63
CA THR A 102 -0.96 19.25 -4.66
C THR A 102 -2.24 19.34 -3.83
N GLU A 103 -3.42 19.19 -4.45
CA GLU A 103 -4.69 19.13 -3.73
C GLU A 103 -4.72 17.95 -2.76
N TYR A 104 -4.30 16.74 -3.21
CA TYR A 104 -4.23 15.54 -2.36
C TYR A 104 -3.33 15.74 -1.14
N ARG A 105 -2.18 16.40 -1.31
CA ARG A 105 -1.27 16.72 -0.21
C ARG A 105 -1.91 17.63 0.83
N ASN A 106 -2.68 18.62 0.40
CA ASN A 106 -3.23 19.66 1.27
C ASN A 106 -4.58 19.27 1.91
N LEU A 107 -5.09 18.06 1.66
CA LEU A 107 -6.30 17.59 2.31
C LEU A 107 -6.15 17.59 3.85
N PRO A 108 -7.17 18.02 4.60
CA PRO A 108 -7.11 18.03 6.06
C PRO A 108 -7.02 16.61 6.64
N SER A 109 -7.67 15.65 5.99
CA SER A 109 -7.67 14.23 6.35
C SER A 109 -7.09 13.37 5.22
N TRP A 110 -6.61 12.18 5.57
CA TRP A 110 -6.14 11.21 4.59
C TRP A 110 -7.16 10.08 4.45
N ASP A 111 -7.91 10.09 3.36
CA ASP A 111 -8.83 9.02 3.02
C ASP A 111 -8.07 7.83 2.41
N LEU A 112 -8.00 6.73 3.16
CA LEU A 112 -7.34 5.50 2.74
C LEU A 112 -8.23 4.61 1.86
N SER A 113 -9.54 4.90 1.75
CA SER A 113 -10.45 4.10 0.92
C SER A 113 -10.12 4.17 -0.58
N LEU A 114 -9.47 5.25 -1.00
CA LEU A 114 -8.99 5.44 -2.37
C LEU A 114 -7.69 4.67 -2.67
N LEU A 115 -7.04 4.09 -1.66
CA LEU A 115 -5.80 3.35 -1.82
C LEU A 115 -6.09 1.86 -1.98
N VAL A 116 -5.59 1.30 -3.08
CA VAL A 116 -5.56 -0.15 -3.28
C VAL A 116 -4.40 -0.71 -2.48
N SER A 117 -4.64 -1.67 -1.59
CA SER A 117 -3.59 -2.36 -0.84
C SER A 117 -2.82 -3.35 -1.72
N ALA A 118 -1.63 -3.77 -1.26
CA ALA A 118 -0.92 -4.87 -1.92
C ALA A 118 -1.76 -6.13 -1.78
N ILE A 119 -1.97 -6.87 -2.88
CA ILE A 119 -2.61 -8.18 -2.81
C ILE A 119 -1.74 -9.06 -1.91
N ASN A 120 -2.31 -9.49 -0.78
CA ASN A 120 -1.62 -10.30 0.21
C ASN A 120 -2.34 -11.63 0.35
N PHE A 121 -1.60 -12.72 0.14
CA PHE A 121 -2.12 -14.08 0.18
C PHE A 121 -1.94 -14.75 1.53
N ASP A 122 -1.11 -14.16 2.39
CA ASP A 122 -0.73 -14.71 3.69
C ASP A 122 -1.34 -13.90 4.85
N ASN A 123 -2.08 -12.82 4.57
CA ASN A 123 -2.82 -12.08 5.60
C ASN A 123 -4.15 -12.77 5.88
N CYS A 124 -4.11 -13.74 6.79
CA CYS A 124 -5.27 -14.32 7.44
C CYS A 124 -5.67 -13.60 8.74
N TRP A 125 -5.15 -12.38 8.96
CA TRP A 125 -5.45 -11.60 10.16
C TRP A 125 -6.83 -10.97 10.03
N HIS A 126 -7.82 -11.59 10.65
CA HIS A 126 -9.06 -10.93 11.00
C HIS A 126 -8.78 -10.15 12.29
N VAL A 127 -8.61 -8.84 12.19
CA VAL A 127 -8.49 -7.98 13.37
C VAL A 127 -9.89 -7.51 13.69
N ASP A 128 -10.44 -7.99 14.81
CA ASP A 128 -11.67 -7.43 15.35
C ASP A 128 -11.33 -6.05 15.91
N SER A 129 -11.72 -5.02 15.18
CA SER A 129 -11.49 -3.63 15.56
C SER A 129 -12.81 -2.99 15.99
N CYS A 130 -12.83 -2.36 17.15
CA CYS A 130 -13.92 -1.48 17.57
C CYS A 130 -13.38 -0.08 17.88
N ILE A 131 -14.16 0.94 17.56
CA ILE A 131 -13.83 2.32 17.94
C ILE A 131 -14.39 2.54 19.34
N ILE A 132 -13.52 2.93 20.27
CA ILE A 132 -13.91 3.23 21.65
C ILE A 132 -13.54 4.69 21.93
N GLU A 133 -14.53 5.51 22.26
CA GLU A 133 -14.29 6.84 22.79
C GLU A 133 -14.02 6.75 24.30
N ARG A 134 -12.88 7.30 24.75
CA ARG A 134 -12.45 7.29 26.16
C ARG A 134 -12.06 8.71 26.57
N SER A 135 -12.62 9.21 27.68
CA SER A 135 -12.21 10.49 28.26
C SER A 135 -10.93 10.33 29.07
N GLY A 136 -9.79 10.62 28.42
CA GLY A 136 -8.47 10.64 29.04
C GLY A 136 -7.88 9.25 29.26
N ILE A 137 -6.78 8.95 28.57
CA ILE A 137 -5.98 7.73 28.79
C ILE A 137 -4.63 8.18 29.33
N TYR A 138 -4.27 7.70 30.54
CA TYR A 138 -2.92 7.86 31.07
C TYR A 138 -2.05 6.76 30.48
N VAL A 139 -1.04 7.14 29.70
CA VAL A 139 -0.07 6.21 29.12
C VAL A 139 1.28 6.45 29.79
N SER A 140 1.91 5.40 30.30
CA SER A 140 3.30 5.41 30.75
C SER A 140 4.09 4.38 29.93
N GLY A 141 5.33 4.71 29.60
CA GLY A 141 6.19 3.82 28.82
C GLY A 141 7.43 4.54 28.31
N ASP A 142 8.30 3.79 27.65
CA ASP A 142 9.50 4.32 27.04
C ASP A 142 9.19 4.97 25.69
N GLU A 143 9.62 6.21 25.51
CA GLU A 143 9.55 6.86 24.19
C GLU A 143 10.61 6.28 23.26
N CYS A 144 10.17 5.69 22.16
CA CYS A 144 11.05 5.18 21.12
C CYS A 144 10.86 6.01 19.84
N PHE A 145 11.91 6.70 19.40
CA PHE A 145 11.91 7.42 18.12
C PHE A 145 12.40 6.51 17.00
N TYR A 146 11.55 6.23 16.02
CA TYR A 146 11.94 5.47 14.83
C TYR A 146 12.03 6.40 13.61
N GLN A 147 13.26 6.65 13.15
CA GLN A 147 13.50 7.29 11.86
C GLN A 147 13.35 6.24 10.74
N GLN A 148 12.11 5.88 10.40
CA GLN A 148 11.91 5.14 9.16
C GLN A 148 12.15 6.08 7.99
N LYS A 149 13.13 5.79 7.13
CA LYS A 149 13.18 6.41 5.81
C LYS A 149 11.97 5.89 5.02
N ILE A 150 10.84 6.60 5.11
CA ILE A 150 9.61 6.35 4.32
C ILE A 150 9.90 6.40 2.81
N LEU A 151 11.06 6.94 2.43
CA LEU A 151 11.57 7.06 1.06
C LEU A 151 11.65 5.75 0.28
N ARG A 152 11.76 4.58 0.93
CA ARG A 152 11.74 3.28 0.21
C ARG A 152 10.50 2.49 0.56
N THR A 153 9.92 1.81 -0.44
CA THR A 153 8.89 0.80 -0.16
C THR A 153 9.52 -0.30 0.68
N PRO A 154 9.00 -0.61 1.88
CA PRO A 154 9.49 -1.76 2.62
C PRO A 154 9.16 -3.03 1.82
N THR A 155 10.17 -3.87 1.61
CA THR A 155 10.01 -5.18 0.96
C THR A 155 8.94 -6.00 1.65
N LEU A 156 8.36 -6.97 0.94
CA LEU A 156 7.37 -7.86 1.55
C LEU A 156 7.93 -8.57 2.80
N GLU A 157 9.21 -8.93 2.77
CA GLU A 157 9.91 -9.53 3.91
C GLU A 157 10.04 -8.56 5.11
N SER A 158 10.33 -7.28 4.85
CA SER A 158 10.34 -6.26 5.91
C SER A 158 8.96 -6.08 6.56
N LYS A 159 7.88 -6.11 5.75
CA LYS A 159 6.50 -6.07 6.25
C LYS A 159 6.19 -7.31 7.10
N ARG A 160 6.57 -8.51 6.64
CA ARG A 160 6.42 -9.76 7.39
C ARG A 160 7.16 -9.73 8.72
N ASN A 161 8.40 -9.23 8.75
CA ASN A 161 9.18 -9.13 9.99
C ASN A 161 8.58 -8.14 10.99
N ARG A 162 8.01 -7.02 10.52
CA ARG A 162 7.21 -6.12 11.38
C ARG A 162 6.00 -6.84 11.96
N LEU A 163 5.23 -7.55 11.12
CA LEU A 163 4.06 -8.32 11.57
C LEU A 163 4.45 -9.44 12.56
N LYS A 164 5.56 -10.15 12.32
CA LYS A 164 6.09 -11.15 13.26
C LYS A 164 6.46 -10.54 14.61
N LYS A 165 7.05 -9.34 14.62
CA LYS A 165 7.33 -8.62 15.87
C LYS A 165 6.05 -8.21 16.60
N ILE A 166 5.10 -7.63 15.87
CA ILE A 166 3.78 -7.27 16.42
C ILE A 166 3.11 -8.51 17.03
N ARG A 167 3.14 -9.63 16.31
CA ARG A 167 2.65 -10.93 16.77
C ARG A 167 3.36 -11.39 18.04
N TYR A 168 4.68 -11.41 18.02
CA TYR A 168 5.50 -11.83 19.16
C TYR A 168 5.15 -11.02 20.42
N TYR A 169 5.04 -9.70 20.30
CA TYR A 169 4.69 -8.86 21.45
C TYR A 169 3.23 -9.01 21.87
N SER A 170 2.29 -9.15 20.93
CA SER A 170 0.89 -9.42 21.25
C SER A 170 0.72 -10.75 21.98
N GLU A 171 1.41 -11.81 21.55
CA GLU A 171 1.42 -13.13 22.20
C GLU A 171 2.14 -13.10 23.56
N LEU A 172 3.27 -12.37 23.67
CA LEU A 172 4.07 -12.29 24.89
C LEU A 172 3.34 -11.55 26.01
N TYR A 173 2.75 -10.38 25.70
CA TYR A 173 2.10 -9.55 26.70
C TYR A 173 0.61 -9.88 26.89
N LYS A 174 -0.01 -10.61 25.96
CA LYS A 174 -1.46 -10.92 25.95
C LYS A 174 -2.34 -9.67 26.11
N THR A 175 -1.84 -8.52 25.66
CA THR A 175 -2.54 -7.24 25.71
C THR A 175 -3.05 -6.84 24.33
N ASP A 176 -4.20 -6.18 24.29
CA ASP A 176 -4.69 -5.53 23.09
C ASP A 176 -3.71 -4.48 22.59
N ILE A 177 -3.54 -4.40 21.27
CA ILE A 177 -2.74 -3.33 20.64
C ILE A 177 -3.64 -2.10 20.54
N VAL A 178 -3.38 -1.10 21.38
CA VAL A 178 -4.11 0.16 21.33
C VAL A 178 -3.37 1.16 20.44
N ILE A 179 -4.01 1.57 19.35
CA ILE A 179 -3.52 2.67 18.50
C ILE A 179 -4.21 3.94 18.98
N ALA A 180 -3.47 4.79 19.70
CA ALA A 180 -3.97 6.10 20.10
C ALA A 180 -3.74 7.11 18.96
N SER A 181 -4.80 7.83 18.58
CA SER A 181 -4.75 8.87 17.57
C SER A 181 -5.61 10.04 18.00
N ASN A 182 -5.15 11.26 17.77
CA ASN A 182 -5.93 12.49 18.00
C ASN A 182 -6.90 12.77 16.84
N PHE A 183 -6.97 11.89 15.84
CA PHE A 183 -7.86 11.98 14.70
C PHE A 183 -9.17 11.26 14.98
N LEU A 184 -10.29 12.00 14.89
CA LEU A 184 -11.62 11.41 14.87
C LEU A 184 -11.92 10.96 13.42
N PRO A 185 -12.13 9.66 13.15
CA PRO A 185 -12.47 9.22 11.80
C PRO A 185 -13.79 9.86 11.34
N PRO A 186 -13.91 10.33 10.09
CA PRO A 186 -15.17 10.83 9.58
C PRO A 186 -16.21 9.71 9.68
N ARG A 187 -17.43 10.04 10.16
CA ARG A 187 -18.54 9.08 10.26
C ARG A 187 -18.70 8.37 8.92
N ASN A 188 -18.57 7.06 8.96
CA ASN A 188 -18.53 6.17 7.80
C ASN A 188 -19.71 6.46 6.87
N ARG A 189 -19.46 6.86 5.61
CA ARG A 189 -20.52 7.03 4.61
C ARG A 189 -21.01 5.70 4.01
N TYR A 190 -20.43 4.57 4.43
CA TYR A 190 -20.73 3.24 3.90
C TYR A 190 -21.52 2.35 4.86
N SER A 191 -22.08 2.86 5.96
CA SER A 191 -22.99 2.10 6.84
C SER A 191 -24.42 2.02 6.31
N ALA A 192 -24.61 1.95 4.99
CA ALA A 192 -25.91 1.82 4.35
C ALA A 192 -25.80 1.02 3.04
N ILE A 193 -25.35 -0.24 3.12
CA ILE A 193 -25.78 -1.37 2.27
C ILE A 193 -25.74 -2.63 3.14
#